data_AF-A0A140KD80-F1
#
_entry.id   AF-A0A140KD80-F1
#
_cell.length_a   1.000
_cell.length_b   1.000
_cell.length_c   1.000
_cell.angle_alpha   90.00
_cell.angle_beta   90.00
_cell.angle_gamma   90.00
#
_symmetry.space_group_name_H-M   'P 1'
#
loop_
_entity.id
_entity.type
_entity.pdbx_description
1 polymer ?
#
loop_
_entity_poly.entity_id
_entity_poly.type
_entity_poly.pdbx_seq_one_letter_code
_entity_poly.pdbx_strand_id
1 'polypeptide(L)'
;MFLNQLRFNNLLRYLFFFLVCLTGVITLQSHQFKTNQTQTRDYLQEEQNHQILLTFQKFFPAVGFDNLKADWIFLHFVQYFGDNPARDKIGYSLVPDYFETIVKYDPNFTQAYLTLSTANTIYAGKPQQTITLIEQVLNSIYPTTSSNNFLLWNVKGLDELLFIGDNQAARYSYQMAAQWANLQDSKHEKNLADRYLQTANFLATNPDNTEAQIAAWNIVLPNLRDAQNKQEVIDKIKVLETRLKSQQLTTFPSY
;
A
#
# COMPACT_ATOMS: atom_id res chain seq x y z
N MET A 1 19.93 -29.66 -48.64
CA MET A 1 19.19 -30.73 -47.95
C MET A 1 19.70 -30.97 -46.52
N PHE A 2 21.02 -31.12 -46.30
CA PHE A 2 21.64 -31.30 -44.97
C PHE A 2 21.35 -30.19 -43.93
N LEU A 3 21.37 -28.92 -44.33
CA LEU A 3 21.10 -27.78 -43.43
C LEU A 3 19.66 -27.73 -42.89
N ASN A 4 18.68 -28.21 -43.66
CA ASN A 4 17.28 -28.29 -43.21
C ASN A 4 17.06 -29.46 -42.24
N GLN A 5 17.78 -30.57 -42.40
CA GLN A 5 17.73 -31.70 -41.46
C GLN A 5 18.36 -31.36 -40.11
N LEU A 6 19.47 -30.62 -40.09
CA LEU A 6 20.09 -30.14 -38.84
C LEU A 6 19.19 -29.15 -38.09
N ARG A 7 18.54 -28.21 -38.80
CA ARG A 7 17.57 -27.28 -38.20
C ARG A 7 16.33 -28.00 -37.67
N PHE A 8 15.84 -29.00 -38.38
CA PHE A 8 14.71 -29.82 -37.96
C PHE A 8 15.02 -30.66 -36.71
N ASN A 9 16.21 -31.26 -36.64
CA ASN A 9 16.66 -31.99 -35.44
C ASN A 9 16.84 -31.08 -34.21
N ASN A 10 17.33 -29.86 -34.40
CA ASN A 10 17.43 -28.89 -33.31
C ASN A 10 16.04 -28.44 -32.83
N LEU A 11 15.09 -28.23 -33.74
CA LEU A 11 13.70 -27.89 -33.40
C LEU A 11 13.03 -29.01 -32.60
N LEU A 12 13.22 -30.26 -33.00
CA LEU A 12 12.73 -31.43 -32.26
C LEU A 12 13.34 -31.53 -30.86
N ARG A 13 14.63 -31.22 -30.69
CA ARG A 13 15.30 -31.21 -29.38
C ARG A 13 14.74 -30.12 -28.47
N TYR A 14 14.53 -28.91 -28.98
CA TYR A 14 13.92 -27.83 -28.18
C TYR A 14 12.47 -28.13 -27.81
N LEU A 15 11.69 -28.70 -28.74
CA LEU A 15 10.31 -29.10 -28.49
C LEU A 15 10.24 -30.20 -27.43
N PHE A 16 11.15 -31.19 -27.50
CA PHE A 16 11.26 -32.24 -26.49
C PHE A 16 11.64 -31.66 -25.11
N PHE A 17 12.64 -30.78 -25.04
CA PHE A 17 13.05 -30.16 -23.79
C PHE A 17 11.92 -29.30 -23.18
N PHE A 18 11.21 -28.54 -24.02
CA PHE A 18 10.03 -27.77 -23.61
C PHE A 18 8.93 -28.68 -23.07
N LEU A 19 8.63 -29.80 -23.74
CA LEU A 19 7.64 -30.77 -23.27
C LEU A 19 8.05 -31.40 -21.95
N VAL A 20 9.32 -31.77 -21.76
CA VAL A 20 9.82 -32.30 -20.47
C VAL A 20 9.65 -31.27 -19.35
N CYS A 21 10.04 -30.02 -19.59
CA CYS A 21 9.84 -28.93 -18.62
C CYS A 21 8.36 -28.72 -18.30
N LEU A 22 7.50 -28.66 -19.32
CA LEU A 22 6.06 -28.46 -19.15
C LEU A 22 5.43 -29.61 -18.35
N THR A 23 5.83 -30.85 -18.64
CA THR A 23 5.36 -32.04 -17.91
C THR A 23 5.81 -31.99 -16.45
N GLY A 24 7.05 -31.58 -16.18
CA GLY A 24 7.56 -31.38 -14.81
C GLY A 24 6.81 -30.30 -14.05
N VAL A 25 6.48 -29.18 -14.70
CA VAL A 25 5.67 -28.12 -14.08
C VAL A 25 4.26 -28.62 -13.78
N ILE A 26 3.61 -29.32 -14.72
CA ILE A 26 2.25 -29.85 -14.54
C ILE A 26 2.21 -30.85 -13.38
N THR A 27 3.19 -31.75 -13.27
CA THR A 27 3.22 -32.75 -12.19
C THR A 27 3.44 -32.10 -10.82
N LEU A 28 4.38 -31.16 -10.71
CA LEU A 28 4.63 -30.41 -9.47
C LEU A 28 3.42 -29.58 -9.05
N GLN A 29 2.81 -28.84 -9.98
CA GLN A 29 1.62 -28.02 -9.69
C GLN A 29 0.41 -28.89 -9.33
N SER A 30 0.21 -30.03 -10.00
CA SER A 30 -0.89 -30.95 -9.69
C SER A 30 -0.74 -31.59 -8.30
N HIS A 31 0.50 -31.89 -7.90
CA HIS A 31 0.78 -32.41 -6.56
C HIS A 31 0.52 -31.36 -5.48
N GLN A 32 1.02 -30.13 -5.68
CA GLN A 32 0.76 -29.02 -4.76
C GLN A 32 -0.73 -28.70 -4.65
N PHE A 33 -1.45 -28.67 -5.78
CA PHE A 33 -2.88 -28.42 -5.80
C PHE A 33 -3.67 -29.46 -5.00
N LYS A 34 -3.36 -30.76 -5.17
CA LYS A 34 -4.01 -31.83 -4.40
C LYS A 34 -3.69 -31.73 -2.90
N THR A 35 -2.44 -31.41 -2.56
CA THR A 35 -2.01 -31.25 -1.16
C THR A 35 -2.73 -30.07 -0.49
N ASN A 36 -2.86 -28.95 -1.20
CA ASN A 36 -3.53 -27.75 -0.72
C ASN A 36 -5.05 -27.92 -0.56
N GLN A 37 -5.69 -28.87 -1.26
CA GLN A 37 -7.12 -29.14 -1.11
C GLN A 37 -7.48 -29.96 0.13
N THR A 38 -6.59 -30.85 0.57
CA THR A 38 -6.87 -31.78 1.68
C THR A 38 -6.35 -31.29 3.02
N GLN A 39 -5.43 -30.33 3.06
CA GLN A 39 -4.86 -29.81 4.29
C GLN A 39 -5.70 -28.64 4.85
N THR A 40 -6.12 -28.73 6.12
CA THR A 40 -6.66 -27.56 6.81
C THR A 40 -5.59 -26.48 6.87
N ARG A 41 -5.86 -25.32 6.26
CA ARG A 41 -4.88 -24.21 6.20
C ARG A 41 -4.61 -23.68 7.60
N ASP A 42 -3.34 -23.70 7.97
CA ASP A 42 -2.84 -23.03 9.17
C ASP A 42 -2.35 -21.63 8.78
N TYR A 43 -3.21 -20.64 8.97
CA TYR A 43 -2.92 -19.27 8.59
C TYR A 43 -1.77 -18.66 9.40
N LEU A 44 -1.54 -19.08 10.65
CA LEU A 44 -0.41 -18.58 11.43
C LEU A 44 0.91 -19.09 10.85
N GLN A 45 0.96 -20.36 10.44
CA GLN A 45 2.14 -20.90 9.76
C GLN A 45 2.37 -20.21 8.41
N GLU A 46 1.31 -19.92 7.66
CA GLU A 46 1.43 -19.17 6.39
C GLU A 46 1.96 -17.74 6.61
N GLU A 47 1.49 -17.04 7.63
CA GLU A 47 2.00 -15.71 8.01
C GLU A 47 3.50 -15.76 8.31
N GLN A 48 3.93 -16.75 9.10
CA GLN A 48 5.35 -16.94 9.42
C GLN A 48 6.17 -17.24 8.15
N ASN A 49 5.64 -18.03 7.23
CA ASN A 49 6.31 -18.30 5.96
C ASN A 49 6.47 -17.03 5.11
N HIS A 50 5.43 -16.18 5.04
CA HIS A 50 5.52 -14.87 4.39
C HIS A 50 6.54 -13.97 5.08
N GLN A 51 6.57 -13.94 6.41
CA GLN A 51 7.53 -13.14 7.18
C GLN A 51 8.98 -13.60 6.94
N ILE A 52 9.24 -14.90 6.92
CA ILE A 52 10.57 -15.47 6.63
C ILE A 52 11.00 -15.10 5.22
N LEU A 53 10.11 -15.27 4.24
CA LEU A 53 10.38 -14.92 2.84
C LEU A 53 10.68 -13.42 2.70
N LEU A 54 9.88 -12.57 3.31
CA LEU A 54 10.05 -11.12 3.26
C LEU A 54 11.34 -10.69 3.96
N THR A 55 11.67 -11.30 5.10
CA THR A 55 12.93 -11.07 5.81
C THR A 55 14.11 -11.43 4.90
N PHE A 56 14.08 -12.59 4.26
CA PHE A 56 15.11 -12.98 3.29
C PHE A 56 15.21 -11.98 2.12
N GLN A 57 14.07 -11.54 1.59
CA GLN A 57 14.01 -10.53 0.52
C GLN A 57 14.57 -9.18 0.98
N LYS A 58 14.42 -8.75 2.24
CA LYS A 58 15.02 -7.50 2.76
C LYS A 58 16.55 -7.50 2.73
N PHE A 59 17.17 -8.68 2.90
CA PHE A 59 18.63 -8.83 3.01
C PHE A 59 19.33 -9.20 1.70
N PHE A 60 18.68 -9.97 0.81
CA PHE A 60 19.34 -10.44 -0.41
C PHE A 60 19.65 -9.27 -1.36
N PRO A 61 20.85 -9.14 -1.93
CA PRO A 61 21.14 -8.04 -2.85
C PRO A 61 20.32 -8.17 -4.16
N ALA A 62 19.90 -7.05 -4.73
CA ALA A 62 19.19 -7.05 -6.01
C ALA A 62 20.12 -7.23 -7.24
N VAL A 63 21.44 -7.14 -7.04
CA VAL A 63 22.48 -7.30 -8.08
C VAL A 63 22.18 -6.50 -9.37
N GLY A 64 21.68 -5.27 -9.20
CA GLY A 64 21.35 -4.34 -10.30
C GLY A 64 19.93 -4.46 -10.85
N PHE A 65 19.08 -5.29 -10.25
CA PHE A 65 17.67 -5.52 -10.65
C PHE A 65 16.69 -5.07 -9.56
N ASP A 66 16.93 -3.91 -8.94
CA ASP A 66 16.15 -3.42 -7.81
C ASP A 66 14.65 -3.26 -8.15
N ASN A 67 14.33 -2.79 -9.36
CA ASN A 67 12.94 -2.68 -9.84
C ASN A 67 12.25 -4.06 -9.97
N LEU A 68 12.88 -5.03 -10.63
CA LEU A 68 12.33 -6.39 -10.77
C LEU A 68 12.13 -7.05 -9.40
N LYS A 69 13.03 -6.76 -8.46
CA LYS A 69 12.90 -7.23 -7.10
C LYS A 69 11.70 -6.58 -6.39
N ALA A 70 11.53 -5.27 -6.54
CA ALA A 70 10.38 -4.56 -6.00
C ALA A 70 9.06 -5.09 -6.59
N ASP A 71 9.01 -5.34 -7.90
CA ASP A 71 7.88 -5.99 -8.59
C ASP A 71 7.55 -7.34 -7.98
N TRP A 72 8.57 -8.18 -7.77
CA TRP A 72 8.40 -9.50 -7.17
C TRP A 72 7.84 -9.41 -5.74
N ILE A 73 8.39 -8.52 -4.91
CA ILE A 73 7.90 -8.28 -3.55
C ILE A 73 6.46 -7.76 -3.58
N PHE A 74 6.11 -6.88 -4.53
CA PHE A 74 4.76 -6.39 -4.70
C PHE A 74 3.77 -7.49 -5.08
N LEU A 75 4.17 -8.46 -5.91
CA LEU A 75 3.33 -9.63 -6.20
C LEU A 75 3.06 -10.49 -4.96
N HIS A 76 4.07 -10.70 -4.10
CA HIS A 76 3.89 -11.37 -2.81
C HIS A 76 2.95 -10.60 -1.90
N PHE A 77 3.09 -9.27 -1.86
CA PHE A 77 2.15 -8.40 -1.15
C PHE A 77 0.71 -8.58 -1.67
N VAL A 78 0.49 -8.57 -2.98
CA VAL A 78 -0.86 -8.74 -3.56
C VAL A 78 -1.47 -10.08 -3.16
N GLN A 79 -0.69 -11.16 -3.18
CA GLN A 79 -1.15 -12.48 -2.75
C GLN A 79 -1.47 -12.51 -1.25
N TYR A 80 -0.57 -12.00 -0.42
CA TYR A 80 -0.73 -11.93 1.02
C TYR A 80 -1.96 -11.08 1.42
N PHE A 81 -2.09 -9.90 0.82
CA PHE A 81 -3.15 -8.94 1.12
C PHE A 81 -4.52 -9.43 0.62
N GLY A 82 -4.54 -10.14 -0.52
CA GLY A 82 -5.77 -10.65 -1.15
C GLY A 82 -6.33 -11.94 -0.55
N ASP A 83 -5.62 -12.61 0.38
CA ASP A 83 -6.12 -13.83 1.04
C ASP A 83 -7.12 -13.49 2.15
N ASN A 84 -8.34 -13.09 1.77
CA ASN A 84 -9.39 -12.68 2.72
C ASN A 84 -9.62 -13.70 3.85
N PRO A 85 -9.72 -15.02 3.61
CA PRO A 85 -9.84 -16.00 4.68
C PRO A 85 -8.72 -15.96 5.73
N ALA A 86 -7.48 -15.72 5.29
CA ALA A 86 -6.36 -15.50 6.20
C ALA A 86 -6.50 -14.16 6.93
N ARG A 87 -6.70 -13.06 6.20
CA ARG A 87 -6.76 -11.70 6.76
C ARG A 87 -7.90 -11.54 7.78
N ASP A 88 -9.01 -12.23 7.57
CA ASP A 88 -10.14 -12.27 8.52
C ASP A 88 -9.77 -12.89 9.87
N LYS A 89 -8.80 -13.80 9.89
CA LYS A 89 -8.36 -14.47 11.13
C LYS A 89 -7.15 -13.80 11.78
N ILE A 90 -6.16 -13.42 10.97
CA ILE A 90 -4.84 -13.01 11.46
C ILE A 90 -4.46 -11.56 11.11
N GLY A 91 -5.30 -10.85 10.35
CA GLY A 91 -5.15 -9.41 10.13
C GLY A 91 -4.07 -9.09 9.10
N TYR A 92 -3.45 -7.91 9.20
CA TYR A 92 -2.59 -7.35 8.14
C TYR A 92 -1.17 -7.00 8.64
N SER A 93 -0.62 -7.78 9.58
CA SER A 93 0.65 -7.51 10.27
C SER A 93 1.85 -7.22 9.38
N LEU A 94 1.99 -7.87 8.22
CA LEU A 94 3.16 -7.73 7.34
C LEU A 94 3.03 -6.60 6.29
N VAL A 95 1.88 -5.91 6.19
CA VAL A 95 1.74 -4.80 5.23
C VAL A 95 2.82 -3.72 5.41
N PRO A 96 3.14 -3.26 6.63
CA PRO A 96 4.20 -2.29 6.83
C PRO A 96 5.56 -2.75 6.31
N ASP A 97 5.89 -4.02 6.52
CA ASP A 97 7.16 -4.60 6.08
C ASP A 97 7.25 -4.68 4.55
N TYR A 98 6.15 -5.05 3.88
CA TYR A 98 6.10 -5.03 2.41
C TYR A 98 6.31 -3.62 1.88
N PHE A 99 5.63 -2.64 2.48
CA PHE A 99 5.73 -1.25 2.04
C PHE A 99 7.15 -0.70 2.20
N GLU A 100 7.75 -0.84 3.38
CA GLU A 100 9.13 -0.44 3.66
C GLU A 100 10.11 -1.10 2.67
N THR A 101 9.94 -2.40 2.41
CA THR A 101 10.84 -3.14 1.53
C THR A 101 10.75 -2.65 0.09
N ILE A 102 9.54 -2.39 -0.43
CA ILE A 102 9.36 -1.90 -1.80
C ILE A 102 9.93 -0.49 -1.95
N VAL A 103 9.70 0.40 -0.98
CA VAL A 103 10.27 1.76 -0.95
C VAL A 103 11.79 1.76 -1.04
N LYS A 104 12.44 0.79 -0.37
CA LYS A 104 13.90 0.63 -0.39
C LYS A 104 14.45 0.29 -1.78
N TYR A 105 13.71 -0.45 -2.61
CA TYR A 105 14.23 -0.99 -3.87
C TYR A 105 13.83 -0.17 -5.10
N ASP A 106 12.61 0.38 -5.18
CA ASP A 106 12.20 1.13 -6.37
C ASP A 106 11.39 2.39 -6.04
N PRO A 107 12.04 3.53 -5.76
CA PRO A 107 11.34 4.77 -5.44
C PRO A 107 10.40 5.28 -6.55
N ASN A 108 10.48 4.80 -7.79
CA ASN A 108 9.60 5.24 -8.88
C ASN A 108 8.34 4.39 -9.03
N PHE A 109 8.11 3.41 -8.15
CA PHE A 109 6.97 2.50 -8.23
C PHE A 109 5.66 3.09 -7.69
N THR A 110 5.28 4.28 -8.18
CA THR A 110 4.15 5.10 -7.70
C THR A 110 2.85 4.33 -7.55
N GLN A 111 2.51 3.46 -8.50
CA GLN A 111 1.28 2.68 -8.45
C GLN A 111 1.24 1.70 -7.27
N ALA A 112 2.39 1.09 -6.93
CA ALA A 112 2.50 0.24 -5.76
C ALA A 112 2.26 1.05 -4.49
N TYR A 113 2.84 2.25 -4.37
CA TYR A 113 2.71 3.10 -3.20
C TYR A 113 1.29 3.59 -2.95
N LEU A 114 0.52 3.92 -3.99
CA LEU A 114 -0.89 4.28 -3.83
C LEU A 114 -1.71 3.11 -3.25
N THR A 115 -1.37 1.88 -3.67
CA THR A 115 -2.01 0.65 -3.16
C THR A 115 -1.58 0.35 -1.72
N LEU A 116 -0.27 0.38 -1.46
CA LEU A 116 0.33 0.11 -0.15
C LEU A 116 -0.05 1.14 0.90
N SER A 117 -0.19 2.43 0.52
CA SER A 117 -0.67 3.50 1.40
C SER A 117 -2.04 3.16 1.96
N THR A 118 -2.98 2.75 1.11
CA THR A 118 -4.33 2.35 1.55
C THR A 118 -4.27 1.11 2.43
N ALA A 119 -3.51 0.08 2.01
CA ALA A 119 -3.35 -1.14 2.78
C ALA A 119 -2.78 -0.86 4.18
N ASN A 120 -1.74 -0.03 4.27
CA ASN A 120 -1.03 0.23 5.50
C ASN A 120 -1.83 1.12 6.46
N THR A 121 -2.49 2.15 5.94
CA THR A 121 -3.31 3.05 6.76
C THR A 121 -4.63 2.41 7.17
N ILE A 122 -5.40 1.87 6.21
CA ILE A 122 -6.76 1.40 6.47
C ILE A 122 -6.80 0.02 7.10
N TYR A 123 -5.95 -0.90 6.64
CA TYR A 123 -6.01 -2.30 7.06
C TYR A 123 -5.02 -2.63 8.17
N ALA A 124 -3.80 -2.11 8.11
CA ALA A 124 -2.82 -2.28 9.18
C ALA A 124 -2.91 -1.22 10.28
N GLY A 125 -3.64 -0.11 10.07
CA GLY A 125 -3.82 0.94 11.06
C GLY A 125 -2.55 1.74 11.34
N LYS A 126 -1.68 1.92 10.33
CA LYS A 126 -0.35 2.57 10.47
C LYS A 126 -0.20 3.88 9.64
N PRO A 127 -1.10 4.88 9.79
CA PRO A 127 -1.04 6.13 9.01
C PRO A 127 0.25 6.93 9.21
N GLN A 128 0.78 7.00 10.43
CA GLN A 128 2.04 7.72 10.68
C GLN A 128 3.21 7.10 9.89
N GLN A 129 3.26 5.77 9.83
CA GLN A 129 4.29 5.07 9.07
C GLN A 129 4.07 5.24 7.56
N THR A 130 2.81 5.25 7.10
CA THR A 130 2.46 5.57 5.70
C THR A 130 3.00 6.95 5.32
N ILE A 131 2.77 7.99 6.14
CA ILE A 131 3.27 9.34 5.90
C ILE A 131 4.80 9.34 5.77
N THR A 132 5.51 8.68 6.70
CA THR A 132 6.98 8.61 6.67
C THR A 132 7.51 7.91 5.41
N LEU A 133 6.89 6.80 5.01
CA LEU A 133 7.30 6.05 3.82
C LEU A 133 7.01 6.82 2.53
N ILE A 134 5.85 7.47 2.44
CA ILE A 134 5.50 8.32 1.29
C ILE A 134 6.42 9.54 1.22
N GLU A 135 6.77 10.16 2.35
CA GLU A 135 7.72 11.28 2.39
C GLU A 135 9.12 10.85 1.91
N GLN A 136 9.59 9.67 2.32
CA GLN A 136 10.85 9.11 1.82
C GLN A 136 10.83 8.96 0.29
N VAL A 137 9.73 8.45 -0.27
CA VAL A 137 9.56 8.34 -1.73
C VAL A 137 9.57 9.72 -2.39
N LEU A 138 8.76 10.66 -1.88
CA LEU A 138 8.63 12.03 -2.43
C LEU A 138 9.97 12.78 -2.47
N ASN A 139 10.89 12.51 -1.54
CA ASN A 139 12.24 13.08 -1.52
C ASN A 139 13.18 12.53 -2.61
N SER A 140 12.77 11.45 -3.29
CA SER A 140 13.61 10.73 -4.26
C SER A 140 13.06 10.73 -5.69
N ILE A 141 11.86 11.28 -5.90
CA ILE A 141 11.19 11.33 -7.21
C ILE A 141 10.92 12.76 -7.67
N TYR A 142 10.60 12.91 -8.95
CA TYR A 142 10.24 14.19 -9.56
C TYR A 142 8.77 14.18 -10.01
N PRO A 143 8.10 15.34 -10.09
CA PRO A 143 6.70 15.43 -10.50
C PRO A 143 6.41 14.86 -11.89
N THR A 144 7.38 14.90 -12.80
CA THR A 144 7.20 14.55 -14.23
C THR A 144 7.66 13.15 -14.59
N THR A 145 8.26 12.38 -13.67
CA THR A 145 8.69 11.00 -13.98
C THR A 145 7.51 10.03 -14.13
N SER A 146 6.37 10.35 -13.51
CA SER A 146 5.10 9.67 -13.74
C SER A 146 3.95 10.65 -13.56
N SER A 147 2.94 10.54 -14.41
CA SER A 147 1.73 11.37 -14.36
C SER A 147 0.98 11.25 -13.03
N ASN A 148 1.22 10.18 -12.27
CA ASN A 148 0.51 9.90 -11.02
C ASN A 148 1.26 10.37 -9.76
N ASN A 149 2.47 10.91 -9.88
CA ASN A 149 3.30 11.25 -8.72
C ASN A 149 2.66 12.29 -7.80
N PHE A 150 1.85 13.20 -8.34
CA PHE A 150 1.11 14.18 -7.53
C PHE A 150 0.11 13.52 -6.57
N LEU A 151 -0.36 12.30 -6.87
CA LEU A 151 -1.27 11.56 -6.01
C LEU A 151 -0.61 11.12 -4.70
N LEU A 152 0.71 10.97 -4.67
CA LEU A 152 1.44 10.63 -3.44
C LEU A 152 1.35 11.77 -2.40
N TRP A 153 1.40 13.03 -2.85
CA TRP A 153 1.10 14.18 -2.00
C TRP A 153 -0.36 14.19 -1.52
N ASN A 154 -1.30 13.80 -2.38
CA ASN A 154 -2.70 13.71 -2.01
C ASN A 154 -2.96 12.67 -0.91
N VAL A 155 -2.43 11.45 -1.03
CA VAL A 155 -2.61 10.40 -0.01
C VAL A 155 -1.89 10.75 1.29
N LYS A 156 -0.71 11.38 1.23
CA LYS A 156 -0.02 11.91 2.42
C LYS A 156 -0.87 12.97 3.13
N GLY A 157 -1.41 13.94 2.39
CA GLY A 157 -2.26 14.99 2.94
C GLY A 157 -3.57 14.46 3.52
N LEU A 158 -4.14 13.42 2.91
CA LEU A 158 -5.31 12.73 3.44
C LEU A 158 -5.02 12.08 4.80
N ASP A 159 -3.87 11.42 4.94
CA ASP A 159 -3.50 10.76 6.19
C ASP A 159 -3.17 11.77 7.30
N GLU A 160 -2.47 12.85 6.96
CA GLU A 160 -2.20 13.97 7.86
C GLU A 160 -3.50 14.60 8.37
N LEU A 161 -4.48 14.78 7.49
CA LEU A 161 -5.76 15.37 7.84
C LEU A 161 -6.62 14.43 8.70
N LEU A 162 -6.86 13.21 8.20
CA LEU A 162 -7.87 12.32 8.77
C LEU A 162 -7.38 11.50 9.95
N PHE A 163 -6.11 11.11 9.96
CA PHE A 163 -5.59 10.22 10.99
C PHE A 163 -4.69 10.93 12.00
N ILE A 164 -3.93 11.93 11.57
CA ILE A 164 -3.08 12.73 12.46
C ILE A 164 -3.84 13.94 13.00
N GLY A 165 -4.68 14.57 12.19
CA GLY A 165 -5.42 15.79 12.55
C GLY A 165 -4.61 17.07 12.34
N ASP A 166 -3.52 17.01 11.57
CA ASP A 166 -2.64 18.14 11.31
C ASP A 166 -3.08 18.89 10.05
N ASN A 167 -3.89 19.93 10.25
CA ASN A 167 -4.38 20.77 9.16
C ASN A 167 -3.25 21.50 8.42
N GLN A 168 -2.15 21.85 9.08
CA GLN A 168 -1.06 22.60 8.45
C GLN A 168 -0.21 21.68 7.57
N ALA A 169 0.13 20.49 8.08
CA ALA A 169 0.83 19.47 7.29
C ALA A 169 -0.01 19.05 6.09
N ALA A 170 -1.30 18.74 6.30
CA ALA A 170 -2.22 18.38 5.22
C ALA A 170 -2.33 19.50 4.17
N ARG A 171 -2.48 20.76 4.61
CA ARG A 171 -2.49 21.93 3.72
C ARG A 171 -1.24 21.96 2.84
N TYR A 172 -0.06 21.80 3.42
CA TYR A 172 1.19 21.77 2.67
C TYR A 172 1.18 20.65 1.64
N SER A 173 0.81 19.43 2.04
CA SER A 173 0.72 18.28 1.12
C SER A 173 -0.26 18.54 -0.03
N TYR A 174 -1.44 19.14 0.23
CA TYR A 174 -2.39 19.52 -0.84
C TYR A 174 -1.85 20.64 -1.73
N GLN A 175 -1.08 21.60 -1.21
CA GLN A 175 -0.41 22.61 -2.04
C GLN A 175 0.60 21.96 -2.99
N MET A 176 1.41 21.03 -2.49
CA MET A 176 2.37 20.29 -3.32
C MET A 176 1.67 19.41 -4.35
N ALA A 177 0.58 18.74 -3.99
CA ALA A 177 -0.25 17.98 -4.92
C ALA A 177 -0.78 18.88 -6.06
N ALA A 178 -1.28 20.07 -5.73
CA ALA A 178 -1.75 21.04 -6.72
C ALA A 178 -0.62 21.50 -7.66
N GLN A 179 0.55 21.82 -7.09
CA GLN A 179 1.72 22.22 -7.87
C GLN A 179 2.17 21.12 -8.83
N TRP A 180 2.28 19.87 -8.37
CA TRP A 180 2.73 18.75 -9.18
C TRP A 180 1.73 18.33 -10.25
N ALA A 181 0.42 18.42 -9.95
CA ALA A 181 -0.63 18.17 -10.92
C ALA A 181 -0.67 19.24 -12.03
N ASN A 182 -0.39 20.51 -11.70
CA ASN A 182 -0.32 21.59 -12.69
C ASN A 182 0.85 21.48 -13.68
N LEU A 183 1.88 20.71 -13.35
CA LEU A 183 3.00 20.43 -14.25
C LEU A 183 2.66 19.38 -15.33
N GLN A 184 1.51 18.73 -15.23
CA GLN A 184 1.06 17.75 -16.22
C GLN A 184 0.33 18.45 -17.38
N ASP A 185 0.43 17.88 -18.58
CA ASP A 185 -0.12 18.53 -19.79
C ASP A 185 -1.65 18.44 -19.89
N SER A 186 -2.24 17.41 -19.29
CA SER A 186 -3.65 17.07 -19.49
C SER A 186 -4.61 17.93 -18.65
N LYS A 187 -5.80 18.16 -19.22
CA LYS A 187 -6.89 18.93 -18.57
C LYS A 187 -7.39 18.25 -17.30
N HIS A 188 -7.32 16.92 -17.22
CA HIS A 188 -7.81 16.18 -16.06
C HIS A 188 -6.99 16.53 -14.80
N GLU A 189 -5.67 16.51 -14.89
CA GLU A 189 -4.75 16.80 -13.80
C GLU A 189 -4.81 18.26 -13.40
N LYS A 190 -4.99 19.19 -14.35
CA LYS A 190 -5.24 20.61 -14.04
C LYS A 190 -6.51 20.83 -13.23
N ASN A 191 -7.60 20.11 -13.56
CA ASN A 191 -8.82 20.17 -12.75
C ASN A 191 -8.61 19.60 -11.34
N LEU A 192 -7.76 18.57 -11.19
CA LEU A 192 -7.39 18.03 -9.87
C LEU A 192 -6.55 19.04 -9.08
N ALA A 193 -5.63 19.75 -9.75
CA ALA A 193 -4.83 20.79 -9.14
C ALA A 193 -5.70 21.88 -8.49
N ASP A 194 -6.73 22.34 -9.18
CA ASP A 194 -7.68 23.32 -8.65
C ASP A 194 -8.39 22.81 -7.38
N ARG A 195 -8.81 21.54 -7.37
CA ARG A 195 -9.45 20.91 -6.20
C ARG A 195 -8.51 20.80 -5.00
N TYR A 196 -7.26 20.43 -5.24
CA TYR A 196 -6.25 20.37 -4.18
C TYR A 196 -5.95 21.77 -3.62
N LEU A 197 -5.86 22.78 -4.48
CA LEU A 197 -5.68 24.16 -4.03
C LEU A 197 -6.88 24.68 -3.23
N GLN A 198 -8.11 24.36 -3.65
CA GLN A 198 -9.32 24.67 -2.88
C GLN A 198 -9.29 24.01 -1.50
N THR A 199 -8.87 22.74 -1.43
CA THR A 199 -8.72 22.01 -0.17
C THR A 199 -7.67 22.66 0.73
N ALA A 200 -6.50 23.00 0.18
CA ALA A 200 -5.46 23.71 0.93
C ALA A 200 -5.92 25.08 1.47
N ASN A 201 -6.70 25.81 0.68
CA ASN A 201 -7.27 27.10 1.09
C ASN A 201 -8.32 26.94 2.20
N PHE A 202 -9.16 25.91 2.11
CA PHE A 202 -10.10 25.55 3.18
C PHE A 202 -9.34 25.20 4.47
N LEU A 203 -8.30 24.37 4.39
CA LEU A 203 -7.48 24.00 5.55
C LEU A 203 -6.74 25.18 6.17
N ALA A 204 -6.48 26.24 5.41
CA ALA A 204 -5.90 27.48 5.95
C ALA A 204 -6.83 28.19 6.96
N THR A 205 -8.14 27.92 6.91
CA THR A 205 -9.11 28.41 7.92
C THR A 205 -9.04 27.62 9.23
N ASN A 206 -8.16 26.62 9.30
CA ASN A 206 -8.01 25.69 10.41
C ASN A 206 -9.34 25.04 10.86
N PRO A 207 -10.03 24.35 9.93
CA PRO A 207 -11.32 23.74 10.22
C PRO A 207 -11.17 22.65 11.26
N ASP A 208 -12.19 22.48 12.09
CA ASP A 208 -12.25 21.31 12.96
C ASP A 208 -12.53 20.06 12.12
N ASN A 209 -11.65 19.08 12.24
CA ASN A 209 -11.71 17.81 11.52
C ASN A 209 -12.12 16.65 12.45
N THR A 210 -12.44 16.90 13.72
CA THR A 210 -12.66 15.87 14.75
C THR A 210 -13.70 14.82 14.32
N GLU A 211 -14.83 15.24 13.75
CA GLU A 211 -15.86 14.31 13.25
C GLU A 211 -15.34 13.44 12.09
N ALA A 212 -14.60 14.04 11.15
CA ALA A 212 -13.99 13.31 10.03
C ALA A 212 -12.92 12.33 10.52
N GLN A 213 -12.14 12.69 11.55
CA GLN A 213 -11.17 11.79 12.16
C GLN A 213 -11.85 10.59 12.84
N ILE A 214 -12.96 10.81 13.56
CA ILE A 214 -13.74 9.72 14.16
C ILE A 214 -14.25 8.78 13.06
N ALA A 215 -14.81 9.32 11.98
CA ALA A 215 -15.28 8.52 10.85
C ALA A 215 -14.13 7.72 10.22
N ALA A 216 -12.96 8.33 10.02
CA ALA A 216 -11.79 7.68 9.45
C ALA A 216 -11.28 6.52 10.34
N TRP A 217 -11.13 6.73 11.64
CA TRP A 217 -10.69 5.68 12.56
C TRP A 217 -11.71 4.54 12.70
N ASN A 218 -13.00 4.84 12.57
CA ASN A 218 -14.05 3.81 12.52
C ASN A 218 -13.97 2.91 11.28
N ILE A 219 -13.39 3.39 10.17
CA ILE A 219 -13.11 2.56 8.98
C ILE A 219 -11.94 1.59 9.23
N VAL A 220 -10.95 2.00 10.03
CA VAL A 220 -9.75 1.19 10.35
C VAL A 220 -10.09 0.06 11.32
N LEU A 221 -10.86 0.37 12.38
CA LEU A 221 -11.08 -0.51 13.52
C LEU A 221 -11.53 -1.95 13.16
N PRO A 222 -12.43 -2.18 12.18
CA PRO A 222 -12.87 -3.52 11.79
C PRO A 222 -11.77 -4.38 11.16
N ASN A 223 -10.67 -3.80 10.67
CA ASN A 223 -9.58 -4.53 10.01
C ASN A 223 -8.52 -5.05 10.99
N LEU A 224 -8.51 -4.56 12.23
CA LEU A 224 -7.48 -4.89 13.20
C LEU A 224 -7.79 -6.21 13.91
N ARG A 225 -6.80 -7.11 13.93
CA ARG A 225 -6.87 -8.40 14.67
C ARG A 225 -5.99 -8.43 15.91
N ASP A 226 -4.88 -7.72 15.90
CA ASP A 226 -4.04 -7.53 17.06
C ASP A 226 -4.76 -6.70 18.14
N ALA A 227 -4.82 -7.24 19.36
CA ALA A 227 -5.59 -6.65 20.46
C ALA A 227 -5.01 -5.30 20.90
N GLN A 228 -3.68 -5.16 20.89
CA GLN A 228 -3.02 -3.93 21.28
C GLN A 228 -3.34 -2.81 20.27
N ASN A 229 -3.10 -3.04 18.98
CA ASN A 229 -3.39 -2.06 17.92
C ASN A 229 -4.89 -1.67 17.93
N LYS A 230 -5.78 -2.64 18.14
CA LYS A 230 -7.22 -2.38 18.24
C LYS A 230 -7.54 -1.46 19.42
N GLN A 231 -6.94 -1.71 20.58
CA GLN A 231 -7.13 -0.89 21.77
C GLN A 231 -6.59 0.53 21.56
N GLU A 232 -5.42 0.68 20.95
CA GLU A 232 -4.86 2.00 20.60
C GLU A 232 -5.80 2.83 19.72
N VAL A 233 -6.44 2.21 18.72
CA VAL A 233 -7.43 2.90 17.86
C VAL A 233 -8.71 3.25 18.63
N ILE A 234 -9.22 2.34 19.48
CA ILE A 234 -10.38 2.63 20.34
C ILE A 234 -10.11 3.84 21.24
N ASP A 235 -8.94 3.90 21.84
CA ASP A 235 -8.60 5.00 22.75
C ASP A 235 -8.43 6.33 22.01
N LYS A 236 -7.89 6.30 20.79
CA LYS A 236 -7.89 7.47 19.88
C LYS A 236 -9.31 7.97 19.60
N ILE A 237 -10.23 7.07 19.24
CA ILE A 237 -11.63 7.43 18.97
C ILE A 237 -12.27 8.08 20.21
N LYS A 238 -12.10 7.50 21.41
CA LYS A 238 -12.66 8.06 22.66
C LYS A 238 -12.15 9.46 22.97
N VAL A 239 -10.85 9.71 22.73
CA VAL A 239 -10.25 11.04 22.90
C VAL A 239 -10.91 12.04 21.95
N LEU A 240 -11.11 11.67 20.68
CA LEU A 240 -11.77 12.51 19.69
C LEU A 240 -13.25 12.76 20.04
N GLU A 241 -13.99 11.74 20.47
CA GLU A 241 -15.39 11.90 20.92
C GLU A 241 -15.51 12.83 22.12
N THR A 242 -14.56 12.76 23.06
CA THR A 242 -14.52 13.66 24.22
C THR A 242 -14.30 15.10 23.79
N ARG A 243 -13.40 15.34 22.83
CA ARG A 243 -13.17 16.66 22.23
C ARG A 243 -14.42 17.18 21.52
N LEU A 244 -15.09 16.34 20.74
CA LEU A 244 -16.31 16.71 20.03
C LEU A 244 -17.42 17.15 21.01
N LYS A 245 -17.60 16.41 22.11
CA LYS A 245 -18.57 16.74 23.16
C LYS A 245 -18.23 18.06 23.85
N SER A 246 -16.96 18.31 24.17
CA SER A 246 -16.58 19.55 24.85
C SER A 246 -16.83 20.80 23.99
N GLN A 247 -16.61 20.69 22.68
CA GLN A 247 -16.89 21.76 21.73
C GLN A 247 -18.39 22.05 21.62
N GLN A 248 -19.23 21.02 21.57
CA GLN A 248 -20.69 21.18 21.56
C GLN A 248 -21.21 21.86 22.83
N LEU A 249 -20.59 21.64 23.99
CA LEU A 249 -20.97 22.34 25.23
C LEU A 249 -20.57 23.81 25.24
N THR A 250 -19.55 24.21 24.47
CA THR A 250 -19.12 25.61 24.37
C THR A 250 -19.91 26.45 23.36
N THR A 251 -20.66 25.81 22.46
CA THR A 251 -21.47 26.50 21.43
C THR A 251 -22.90 26.79 21.85
N PHE A 252 -23.36 26.25 22.99
CA PHE A 252 -24.65 26.59 23.61
C PHE A 252 -24.41 27.23 24.99
N PRO A 253 -24.43 28.56 25.12
CA PRO A 253 -24.46 29.17 26.44
C PRO A 253 -25.78 28.77 27.12
N SER A 254 -25.68 28.21 28.32
CA SER A 254 -26.80 28.03 29.23
C SER A 254 -27.51 29.36 29.43
N TYR A 255 -28.74 29.45 28.90
CA TYR A 255 -29.69 30.53 29.15
C TYR A 255 -30.24 30.45 30.58
#